data_AF-A0A1S2K450-F1
#
_entry.id   AF-A0A1S2K450-F1
#
_cell.length_a   1.000
_cell.length_b   1.000
_cell.length_c   1.000
_cell.angle_alpha   90.00
_cell.angle_beta   90.00
_cell.angle_gamma   90.00
#
_symmetry.space_group_name_H-M   'P 1'
#
loop_
_entity.id
_entity.type
_entity.pdbx_description
1 polymer ?
#
loop_
_entity_poly.entity_id
_entity_poly.type
_entity_poly.pdbx_seq_one_letter_code
_entity_poly.pdbx_strand_id
1 'polypeptide(L)'
;MTFTQRQCRGVGATANPAKGIRIERWPAKGLRRTEAGRIALPLWVLRDGEHLGDGDLVMTHDEAAALYSQLGVLLAESSEGS
;
A
#
# COMPACT_ATOMS: atom_id res chain seq x y z
N MET A 1 1.06 8.80 23.01
CA MET A 1 1.15 9.24 21.59
C MET A 1 0.09 8.46 20.84
N THR A 2 -1.00 9.12 20.46
CA THR A 2 -2.24 8.47 20.00
C THR A 2 -2.30 8.54 18.48
N PHE A 3 -2.15 7.40 17.80
CA PHE A 3 -2.32 7.32 16.35
C PHE A 3 -3.78 6.97 16.05
N THR A 4 -4.53 7.96 15.56
CA THR A 4 -5.92 7.80 15.12
C THR A 4 -5.96 6.95 13.86
N GLN A 5 -6.40 5.70 13.99
CA GLN A 5 -6.59 4.78 12.88
C GLN A 5 -7.83 5.18 12.08
N ARG A 6 -7.64 5.77 10.89
CA ARG A 6 -8.72 5.92 9.90
C ARG A 6 -9.04 4.55 9.32
N GLN A 7 -10.30 4.12 9.46
CA GLN A 7 -10.82 2.92 8.82
C GLN A 7 -11.12 3.19 7.34
N CYS A 8 -10.35 2.57 6.44
CA CYS A 8 -10.72 2.46 5.03
C CYS A 8 -11.70 1.29 4.87
N ARG A 9 -12.95 1.60 4.53
CA ARG A 9 -14.03 0.63 4.31
C ARG A 9 -13.96 0.12 2.87
N GLY A 10 -13.06 -0.82 2.60
CA GLY A 10 -12.96 -1.54 1.32
C GLY A 10 -13.50 -2.96 1.45
N VAL A 11 -14.49 -3.32 0.63
CA VAL A 11 -15.09 -4.67 0.54
C VAL A 11 -14.06 -5.62 -0.06
N GLY A 12 -13.26 -6.20 0.82
CA GLY A 12 -12.20 -7.17 0.52
C GLY A 12 -11.29 -7.43 1.72
N ALA A 13 -11.72 -7.04 2.92
CA ALA A 13 -10.90 -7.11 4.12
C ALA A 13 -11.14 -8.46 4.81
N THR A 14 -10.05 -9.18 5.11
CA THR A 14 -10.05 -10.08 6.27
C THR A 14 -10.67 -9.31 7.45
N ALA A 15 -11.85 -9.75 7.88
CA ALA A 15 -12.83 -8.96 8.64
C ALA A 15 -12.37 -8.55 10.05
N ASN A 16 -11.14 -8.88 10.44
CA ASN A 16 -10.51 -8.38 11.64
C ASN A 16 -9.10 -7.83 11.29
N PRO A 17 -8.83 -6.53 11.52
CA PRO A 17 -7.51 -5.96 11.27
C PRO A 17 -6.40 -6.57 12.11
N ALA A 18 -6.74 -7.19 13.25
CA ALA A 18 -5.83 -7.91 14.12
C ALA A 18 -5.79 -9.43 13.85
N LYS A 19 -6.31 -9.91 12.71
CA LYS A 19 -6.17 -11.32 12.31
C LYS A 19 -5.69 -11.48 10.86
N GLY A 20 -4.68 -12.33 10.70
CA GLY A 20 -4.09 -12.70 9.43
C GLY A 20 -2.89 -11.84 9.03
N ILE A 21 -2.41 -12.08 7.81
CA ILE A 21 -1.31 -11.31 7.21
C ILE A 21 -1.86 -10.06 6.55
N ARG A 22 -1.21 -8.92 6.80
CA ARG A 22 -1.48 -7.64 6.13
C ARG A 22 -0.21 -7.12 5.50
N ILE A 23 -0.35 -6.58 4.30
CA ILE A 23 0.72 -5.89 3.59
C ILE A 23 0.23 -4.46 3.40
N GLU A 24 1.00 -3.51 3.90
CA GLU A 24 0.68 -2.10 3.70
C GLU A 24 1.94 -1.32 3.35
N ARG A 25 1.76 -0.09 2.90
CA ARG A 25 2.87 0.79 2.57
C ARG A 25 3.52 1.28 3.87
N TRP A 26 4.84 1.27 3.92
CA TRP A 26 5.55 1.86 5.06
C TRP A 26 5.32 3.38 5.11
N PRO A 27 4.65 3.92 6.15
CA PRO A 27 4.32 5.35 6.21
C PRO A 27 5.54 6.28 6.30
N ALA A 28 6.64 5.85 6.92
CA ALA A 28 7.86 6.64 7.09
C ALA A 28 8.85 6.53 5.91
N LYS A 29 8.61 5.65 4.92
CA LYS A 29 9.49 5.49 3.76
C LYS A 29 8.75 5.78 2.47
N GLY A 30 9.27 6.75 1.72
CA GLY A 30 8.77 7.09 0.39
C GLY A 30 9.19 6.06 -0.66
N LEU A 31 8.66 6.24 -1.88
CA LEU A 31 9.15 5.55 -3.08
C LEU A 31 10.63 5.85 -3.28
N ARG A 32 11.38 4.84 -3.73
CA ARG A 32 12.81 4.97 -4.03
C ARG A 32 13.14 4.39 -5.40
N ARG A 33 14.23 4.86 -6.01
CA ARG A 33 14.84 4.19 -7.16
C ARG A 33 15.90 3.21 -6.67
N THR A 34 15.92 2.03 -7.28
CA THR A 34 16.98 1.04 -7.10
C THR A 34 18.20 1.40 -7.97
N GLU A 35 19.35 0.79 -7.69
CA GLU A 35 20.57 0.95 -8.50
C GLU A 35 20.37 0.51 -9.96
N ALA A 36 19.49 -0.48 -10.18
CA ALA A 36 19.10 -0.95 -11.51
C ALA A 36 18.04 -0.05 -12.20
N GLY A 37 17.76 1.14 -11.67
CA GLY A 37 16.80 2.09 -12.24
C GLY A 37 15.32 1.73 -12.03
N ARG A 38 15.00 0.62 -11.36
CA ARG A 38 13.63 0.23 -11.00
C ARG A 38 13.07 1.08 -9.87
N ILE A 39 11.74 1.13 -9.76
CA ILE A 39 11.01 1.83 -8.69
C ILE A 39 10.72 0.81 -7.58
N ALA A 40 11.09 1.12 -6.35
CA ALA A 40 10.78 0.31 -5.19
C ALA A 40 9.79 1.04 -4.27
N LEU A 41 8.70 0.35 -3.94
CA LEU A 41 7.70 0.75 -2.96
C LEU A 41 7.95 -0.03 -1.66
N PRO A 42 8.41 0.63 -0.58
CA PRO A 42 8.61 -0.03 0.70
C PRO A 42 7.28 -0.48 1.32
N LEU A 43 7.24 -1.74 1.71
CA LEU A 43 6.10 -2.41 2.32
C LEU A 43 6.48 -2.93 3.70
N TRP A 44 5.50 -2.92 4.61
CA TRP A 44 5.58 -3.65 5.86
C TRP A 44 4.60 -4.83 5.84
N VAL A 45 5.03 -5.94 6.42
CA VAL A 45 4.21 -7.14 6.59
C VAL A 45 3.84 -7.22 8.07
N LEU A 46 2.56 -7.24 8.34
CA LEU A 46 2.03 -7.42 9.68
C LEU A 46 1.36 -8.78 9.79
N ARG A 47 1.48 -9.43 10.95
CA ARG A 47 0.72 -10.61 11.33
C ARG A 47 -0.06 -10.28 12.59
N ASP A 48 -1.38 -10.40 12.51
CA ASP A 48 -2.26 -10.18 13.67
C ASP A 48 -2.04 -8.80 14.34
N GLY A 49 -1.60 -7.79 13.55
CA GLY A 49 -1.28 -6.43 14.00
C GLY A 49 0.17 -6.22 14.45
N GLU A 50 0.97 -7.28 14.58
CA GLU A 50 2.40 -7.20 14.91
C GLU A 50 3.26 -7.13 13.66
N HIS A 51 4.33 -6.34 13.71
CA HIS A 51 5.29 -6.24 12.61
C HIS A 51 6.06 -7.56 12.47
N LEU A 52 5.95 -8.18 11.29
CA LEU A 52 6.62 -9.44 10.96
C LEU A 52 7.90 -9.20 10.14
N GLY A 53 7.92 -8.14 9.34
CA GLY A 53 9.09 -7.80 8.53
C GLY A 53 8.79 -6.75 7.47
N ASP A 54 9.82 -6.41 6.72
CA ASP A 54 9.79 -5.40 5.67
C ASP A 54 10.06 -6.04 4.31
N GLY A 55 9.55 -5.42 3.25
CA GLY A 55 9.84 -5.80 1.87
C GLY A 55 9.76 -4.61 0.93
N ASP A 56 10.15 -4.81 -0.32
CA ASP A 56 9.93 -3.83 -1.39
C ASP A 56 9.14 -4.49 -2.51
N LEU A 57 8.07 -3.82 -2.96
CA LEU A 57 7.53 -4.10 -4.27
C LEU A 57 8.38 -3.35 -5.30
N VAL A 58 9.22 -4.09 -6.02
CA VAL A 58 10.10 -3.56 -7.07
C VAL A 58 9.40 -3.69 -8.41
N MET A 59 9.27 -2.56 -9.10
CA MET A 59 8.58 -2.43 -10.37
C MET A 59 9.50 -1.79 -11.40
N THR A 60 9.38 -2.25 -12.64
CA THR A 60 9.85 -1.52 -13.82
C THR A 60 9.08 -0.21 -14.01
N HIS A 61 9.54 0.62 -14.93
CA HIS A 61 8.82 1.85 -15.29
C HIS A 61 7.40 1.54 -15.80
N ASP A 62 7.27 0.56 -16.70
CA ASP A 62 6.00 0.23 -17.35
C ASP A 62 4.98 -0.32 -16.34
N GLU A 63 5.43 -1.18 -15.41
CA GLU A 63 4.59 -1.69 -14.33
C GLU A 63 4.11 -0.56 -13.40
N ALA A 64 5.00 0.37 -13.05
CA ALA A 64 4.63 1.51 -12.21
C ALA A 64 3.67 2.48 -12.94
N ALA A 65 3.86 2.69 -14.25
CA ALA A 65 2.98 3.51 -15.07
C ALA A 65 1.58 2.89 -15.20
N ALA A 66 1.51 1.57 -15.40
CA ALA A 66 0.25 0.83 -15.43
C ALA A 66 -0.49 0.92 -14.08
N LEU A 67 0.22 0.73 -12.96
CA LEU A 67 -0.36 0.88 -11.62
C LEU A 67 -0.86 2.31 -11.39
N TYR A 68 -0.09 3.33 -11.78
CA TYR A 68 -0.50 4.73 -11.67
C TYR A 68 -1.79 5.01 -12.46
N SER A 69 -1.91 4.48 -13.67
CA SER A 69 -3.11 4.63 -14.50
C SER A 69 -4.34 4.00 -13.85
N GLN A 70 -4.22 2.77 -13.34
CA GLN A 70 -5.32 2.09 -12.64
C GLN A 70 -5.75 2.85 -11.38
N LEU A 71 -4.79 3.36 -10.60
CA LEU A 71 -5.09 4.19 -9.43
C LEU A 71 -5.79 5.50 -9.82
N GLY A 72 -5.38 6.13 -10.92
CA GLY A 72 -6.02 7.34 -11.45
C GLY A 72 -7.49 7.14 -11.76
N VAL A 73 -7.84 6.00 -12.39
CA VAL A 73 -9.24 5.64 -12.68
C VAL A 73 -10.05 5.50 -11.38
N LEU A 74 -9.58 4.71 -10.42
CA LEU A 74 -10.29 4.48 -9.15
C LEU A 74 -10.46 5.76 -8.31
N LEU A 75 -9.46 6.66 -8.36
CA LEU A 75 -9.53 7.94 -7.65
C LEU A 75 -10.54 8.90 -8.31
N ALA A 76 -10.64 8.89 -9.64
CA ALA A 76 -11.65 9.65 -10.35
C ALA A 76 -13.07 9.17 -10.03
N GLU A 77 -13.31 7.85 -10.05
CA GLU A 77 -14.58 7.23 -9.66
C GLU A 77 -15.00 7.58 -8.23
N SER A 78 -14.02 7.68 -7.32
CA SER A 78 -14.27 8.03 -5.91
C SER A 78 -14.66 9.51 -5.71
N SER A 79 -14.43 10.36 -6.71
CA SER A 79 -14.73 11.80 -6.66
C SER A 79 -16.10 12.19 -7.20
N GLU A 80 -16.75 11.33 -7.99
CA GLU A 80 -18.06 11.61 -8.60
C GLU A 80 -19.27 11.26 -7.70
N GLY A 81 -19.01 10.78 -6.48
CA GLY A 81 -20.04 10.36 -5.51
C GLY A 81 -20.16 11.22 -4.25
N SER A 82 -19.64 12.45 -4.22
CA SER A 82 -19.74 13.38 -3.07
C SER A 82 -20.71 14.53 -3.32
#